data_AF-A0A9W9FZW5-F1
#
_entry.id   AF-A0A9W9FZW5-F1
#
_cell.length_a   1.000
_cell.length_b   1.000
_cell.length_c   1.000
_cell.angle_alpha   90.00
_cell.angle_beta   90.00
_cell.angle_gamma   90.00
#
_symmetry.space_group_name_H-M   'P 1'
#
loop_
_entity.id
_entity.type
_entity.pdbx_description
1 polymer ?
#
loop_
_entity_poly.entity_id
_entity_poly.type
_entity_poly.pdbx_seq_one_letter_code
_entity_poly.pdbx_strand_id
1 'polypeptide(L)'
;MAQKWPEKTLARLKHYGVYQVKKNPTPRWALTTPKHQIACVVLRHIPDSIQISVEALAHLTPSQRELVPDLDPKIALRGFFYRSEFQNSWDLLPKMRPYVLYINEDNSPHFGDPSARDRKVKITGVGVGGNGGTKLRAVQQVIIKGAGHTMPFDNNVE
;
A
#
# COMPACT_ATOMS: atom_id res chain seq x y z
N MET A 1 -12.95 17.39 15.65
CA MET A 1 -11.70 18.09 16.04
C MET A 1 -10.53 17.16 15.75
N ALA A 2 -9.48 17.63 15.08
CA ALA A 2 -8.28 16.81 14.89
C ALA A 2 -7.59 16.61 16.24
N GLN A 3 -7.29 15.36 16.61
CA GLN A 3 -6.63 15.04 17.86
C GLN A 3 -5.20 15.62 17.85
N LYS A 4 -4.88 16.47 18.84
CA LYS A 4 -3.51 16.99 18.99
C LYS A 4 -2.63 15.91 19.61
N TRP A 5 -1.42 15.76 19.07
CA TRP A 5 -0.41 14.88 19.65
C TRP A 5 0.03 15.41 21.02
N PRO A 6 0.27 14.54 22.01
CA PRO A 6 0.88 14.96 23.27
C PRO A 6 2.24 15.63 23.01
N GLU A 7 2.50 16.77 23.66
CA GLU A 7 3.71 17.58 23.42
C GLU A 7 5.01 16.80 23.60
N LYS A 8 5.08 15.94 24.64
CA LYS A 8 6.24 15.08 24.90
C LYS A 8 6.50 14.10 23.76
N THR A 9 5.45 13.55 23.16
CA THR A 9 5.57 12.63 22.03
C THR A 9 6.10 13.37 20.80
N LEU A 10 5.55 14.55 20.51
CA LEU A 10 6.01 15.36 19.39
C LEU A 10 7.46 15.82 19.57
N ALA A 11 7.86 16.20 20.78
CA ALA A 11 9.23 16.59 21.10
C ALA A 11 10.23 15.44 20.86
N ARG A 12 9.88 14.22 21.31
CA ARG A 12 10.71 13.02 21.08
C ARG A 12 10.79 12.66 19.60
N LEU A 13 9.67 12.73 18.87
CA LEU A 13 9.66 12.49 17.43
C LEU A 13 10.58 13.48 16.68
N LYS A 14 10.52 14.76 17.03
CA LYS A 14 11.40 15.79 16.44
C LYS A 14 12.88 15.57 16.78
N HIS A 15 13.18 15.09 17.99
CA HIS A 15 14.57 14.92 18.44
C HIS A 15 15.21 13.62 17.90
N TYR A 16 14.45 12.52 17.82
CA TYR A 16 15.01 11.21 17.46
C TYR A 16 14.54 10.69 16.09
N GLY A 17 13.39 11.14 15.59
CA GLY A 17 12.75 10.61 14.39
C GLY A 17 13.15 11.34 13.11
N VAL A 18 13.71 12.54 13.20
CA VAL A 18 14.10 13.35 12.04
C VAL A 18 15.46 13.99 12.23
N TYR A 19 16.16 14.25 11.12
CA TYR A 19 17.37 15.05 11.09
C TYR A 19 17.29 16.08 9.98
N GLN A 20 17.99 17.20 10.15
CA GLN A 20 18.12 18.22 9.10
C GLN A 20 19.19 17.77 8.10
N VAL A 21 18.81 17.67 6.82
CA VAL A 21 19.71 17.28 5.74
C VAL A 21 20.75 18.39 5.55
N LYS A 22 22.00 18.11 5.89
CA LYS A 22 23.12 19.04 5.68
C LYS A 22 23.33 19.20 4.16
N LYS A 23 23.41 20.45 3.68
CA LYS A 23 23.52 20.89 2.26
C LYS A 23 22.20 21.12 1.51
N ASN A 24 21.30 21.95 2.04
CA ASN A 24 20.26 22.59 1.22
C ASN A 24 20.13 24.08 1.57
N PRO A 25 19.94 24.97 0.57
CA PRO A 25 19.68 26.39 0.81
C PRO A 25 18.36 26.62 1.56
N THR A 26 17.44 25.65 1.48
CA THR A 26 16.19 25.62 2.26
C THR A 26 16.25 24.48 3.29
N PRO A 27 15.84 24.70 4.56
CA PRO A 27 15.84 23.63 5.56
C PRO A 27 14.99 22.44 5.11
N ARG A 28 15.63 21.29 4.86
CA ARG A 28 14.95 20.03 4.53
C ARG A 28 15.17 19.04 5.66
N TRP A 29 14.08 18.42 6.12
CA TRP A 29 14.09 17.38 7.14
C TRP A 29 13.92 16.00 6.51
N ALA A 30 14.60 15.00 7.05
CA ALA A 30 14.47 13.60 6.64
C ALA A 30 14.29 12.72 7.87
N LEU A 31 13.65 11.55 7.70
CA LEU A 31 13.51 10.56 8.76
C LEU A 31 14.86 9.94 9.10
N THR A 32 15.13 9.70 10.39
CA THR A 32 16.31 8.94 10.83
C THR A 32 16.19 7.46 10.47
N THR A 33 14.96 6.94 10.36
CA THR A 33 14.69 5.59 9.86
C THR A 33 15.06 5.49 8.38
N PRO A 34 15.99 4.59 8.01
CA PRO A 34 16.34 4.39 6.61
C PRO A 34 15.16 3.90 5.77
N LYS A 35 15.14 4.26 4.48
CA LYS A 35 14.10 3.80 3.53
C LYS A 35 13.93 2.27 3.53
N HIS A 36 15.01 1.50 3.70
CA HIS A 36 14.96 0.04 3.75
C HIS A 36 14.24 -0.48 5.01
N GLN A 37 14.43 0.15 6.17
CA GLN A 37 13.70 -0.24 7.39
C GLN A 37 12.21 0.10 7.26
N ILE A 38 11.88 1.25 6.67
CA ILE A 38 10.49 1.62 6.39
C ILE A 38 9.83 0.59 5.45
N ALA A 39 10.55 0.14 4.41
CA ALA A 39 10.07 -0.90 3.51
C ALA A 39 9.84 -2.24 4.25
N CYS A 40 10.76 -2.66 5.13
CA CYS A 40 10.59 -3.89 5.91
C CYS A 40 9.41 -3.86 6.90
N VAL A 41 8.99 -2.68 7.38
CA VAL A 41 7.81 -2.56 8.25
C VAL A 41 6.51 -2.83 7.50
N VAL A 42 6.47 -2.57 6.18
CA VAL A 42 5.26 -2.79 5.37
C VAL A 42 5.20 -4.16 4.72
N LEU A 43 6.35 -4.81 4.52
CA LEU A 43 6.49 -6.12 3.91
C LEU A 43 6.46 -7.23 4.97
N ARG A 44 5.41 -8.06 4.99
CA ARG A 44 5.39 -9.29 5.77
C ARG A 44 5.97 -10.41 4.93
N HIS A 45 7.20 -10.82 5.26
CA HIS A 45 7.86 -11.93 4.60
C HIS A 45 7.12 -13.25 4.88
N ILE A 46 7.04 -14.08 3.85
CA ILE A 46 6.59 -15.47 3.97
C ILE A 46 7.80 -16.38 3.79
N PRO A 47 8.00 -17.37 4.67
CA PRO A 47 9.05 -18.37 4.51
C PRO A 47 8.98 -19.07 3.15
N ASP A 48 10.13 -19.28 2.51
CA ASP A 48 10.24 -19.92 1.19
C ASP A 48 9.58 -21.31 1.10
N SER A 49 9.37 -21.97 2.25
CA SER A 49 8.66 -23.24 2.35
C SER A 49 7.15 -23.16 2.12
N ILE A 50 6.58 -21.95 2.05
CA ILE A 50 5.16 -21.70 1.80
C ILE A 50 5.03 -21.08 0.41
N GLN A 51 4.70 -21.92 -0.57
CA GLN A 51 4.30 -21.42 -1.88
C GLN A 51 2.89 -20.82 -1.77
N ILE A 52 2.73 -19.58 -2.24
CA ILE A 52 1.42 -18.92 -2.27
C ILE A 52 0.79 -19.18 -3.63
N SER A 53 -0.23 -20.01 -3.65
CA SER A 53 -1.20 -20.12 -4.74
C SER A 53 -2.50 -20.68 -4.19
N VAL A 54 -3.59 -20.53 -4.96
CA VAL A 54 -4.90 -21.10 -4.62
C VAL A 54 -4.79 -22.61 -4.43
N GLU A 55 -3.99 -23.26 -5.28
CA GLU A 55 -3.69 -24.69 -5.27
C GLU A 55 -2.77 -25.06 -4.10
N ALA A 56 -1.79 -24.23 -3.77
CA ALA A 56 -0.83 -24.49 -2.70
C ALA A 56 -1.48 -24.53 -1.31
N LEU A 57 -2.58 -23.79 -1.10
CA LEU A 57 -3.35 -23.86 0.14
C LEU A 57 -3.90 -25.24 0.45
N ALA A 58 -4.23 -26.05 -0.57
CA ALA A 58 -4.69 -27.42 -0.35
C ALA A 58 -3.56 -28.34 0.14
N HIS A 59 -2.30 -27.93 -0.06
CA HIS A 59 -1.10 -28.71 0.23
C HIS A 59 -0.33 -28.24 1.47
N LEU A 60 -0.79 -27.20 2.16
CA LEU A 60 -0.15 -26.73 3.40
C LEU A 60 -0.39 -27.71 4.56
N THR A 61 0.69 -28.05 5.27
CA THR A 61 0.61 -28.77 6.55
C THR A 61 -0.08 -27.90 7.63
N PRO A 62 -0.58 -28.50 8.72
CA PRO A 62 -1.12 -27.74 9.84
C PRO A 62 -0.14 -26.68 10.37
N SER A 63 1.15 -27.02 10.52
CA SER A 63 2.18 -26.08 10.99
C SER A 63 2.45 -24.93 10.01
N GLN A 64 2.35 -25.17 8.70
CA GLN A 64 2.48 -24.11 7.70
C GLN A 64 1.28 -23.16 7.72
N ARG A 65 0.07 -23.66 7.97
CA ARG A 65 -1.13 -22.82 8.11
C ARG A 65 -1.02 -21.87 9.31
N GLU A 66 -0.37 -22.28 10.40
CA GLU A 66 -0.16 -21.43 11.57
C GLU A 66 0.75 -20.22 11.29
N LEU A 67 1.67 -20.33 10.31
CA LEU A 67 2.56 -19.22 9.92
C LEU A 67 1.83 -18.14 9.11
N VAL A 68 0.77 -18.53 8.38
CA VAL A 68 -0.01 -17.66 7.48
C VAL A 68 -1.53 -17.92 7.63
N PRO A 69 -2.10 -17.76 8.83
CA PRO A 69 -3.50 -18.15 9.10
C PRO A 69 -4.50 -17.30 8.33
N ASP A 70 -4.07 -16.13 7.86
CA ASP A 70 -4.83 -15.16 7.12
C ASP A 70 -4.63 -15.25 5.60
N LEU A 71 -4.03 -16.33 5.09
CA LEU A 71 -3.81 -16.54 3.65
C LEU A 71 -5.14 -16.71 2.89
N ASP A 72 -5.48 -15.74 2.04
CA ASP A 72 -6.70 -15.79 1.23
C ASP A 72 -6.47 -16.59 -0.06
N PRO A 73 -7.23 -17.67 -0.32
CA PRO A 73 -7.14 -18.44 -1.57
C PRO A 73 -7.42 -17.64 -2.83
N LYS A 74 -8.07 -16.49 -2.77
CA LYS A 74 -8.37 -15.66 -3.95
C LYS A 74 -7.18 -14.80 -4.38
N ILE A 75 -6.17 -14.69 -3.53
CA ILE A 75 -4.99 -13.89 -3.82
C ILE A 75 -4.13 -14.61 -4.86
N ALA A 76 -4.03 -14.01 -6.04
CA ALA A 76 -3.10 -14.43 -7.09
C ALA A 76 -1.69 -13.81 -6.87
N LEU A 77 -1.17 -13.81 -5.63
CA LEU A 77 0.19 -13.33 -5.36
C LEU A 77 1.20 -14.43 -5.65
N ARG A 78 2.16 -14.12 -6.52
CA ARG A 78 3.41 -14.86 -6.68
C ARG A 78 4.51 -14.01 -6.06
N GLY A 79 4.98 -14.34 -4.85
CA GLY A 79 6.06 -13.59 -4.23
C GLY A 79 6.37 -13.98 -2.79
N PHE A 80 7.47 -13.43 -2.26
CA PHE A 80 7.98 -13.67 -0.91
C PHE A 80 7.32 -12.81 0.18
N PHE A 81 6.30 -12.02 -0.17
CA PHE A 81 5.62 -11.09 0.73
C PHE A 81 4.11 -11.23 0.62
N TYR A 82 3.42 -11.23 1.76
CA TYR A 82 1.96 -11.39 1.82
C TYR A 82 1.34 -10.65 2.98
N ARG A 83 0.20 -10.02 2.69
CA ARG A 83 -0.63 -9.34 3.68
C ARG A 83 -2.09 -9.48 3.29
N SER A 84 -2.90 -10.05 4.18
CA SER A 84 -4.35 -10.20 3.97
C SER A 84 -5.06 -8.87 3.82
N GLU A 85 -4.49 -7.79 4.35
CA GLU A 85 -5.05 -6.45 4.26
C GLU A 85 -5.21 -5.97 2.82
N PHE A 86 -4.37 -6.44 1.88
CA PHE A 86 -4.49 -6.05 0.48
C PHE A 86 -5.82 -6.54 -0.13
N GLN A 87 -6.12 -7.84 -0.01
CA GLN A 87 -7.34 -8.41 -0.57
C GLN A 87 -8.57 -7.99 0.21
N ASN A 88 -8.48 -7.92 1.54
CA ASN A 88 -9.57 -7.40 2.36
C ASN A 88 -9.93 -5.96 1.96
N SER A 89 -8.93 -5.11 1.72
CA SER A 89 -9.16 -3.75 1.23
C SER A 89 -9.78 -3.75 -0.15
N TRP A 90 -9.33 -4.63 -1.05
CA TRP A 90 -9.87 -4.77 -2.40
C TRP A 90 -11.37 -5.10 -2.38
N ASP A 91 -11.78 -6.06 -1.54
CA ASP A 91 -13.17 -6.48 -1.40
C ASP A 91 -14.06 -5.41 -0.75
N LEU A 92 -13.46 -4.48 0.00
CA LEU A 92 -14.15 -3.35 0.61
C LEU A 92 -14.25 -2.13 -0.31
N LEU A 93 -13.50 -2.06 -1.41
CA LEU A 93 -13.53 -0.93 -2.35
C LEU A 93 -14.95 -0.54 -2.80
N PRO A 94 -15.88 -1.47 -3.11
CA PRO A 94 -17.24 -1.11 -3.48
C PRO A 94 -18.00 -0.33 -2.40
N LYS A 95 -17.66 -0.49 -1.12
CA LYS A 95 -18.33 0.14 0.02
C LYS A 95 -17.67 1.47 0.44
N MET A 96 -16.68 1.95 -0.32
CA MET A 96 -15.95 3.18 0.01
C MET A 96 -16.86 4.42 0.00
N ARG A 97 -16.95 5.10 1.15
CA ARG A 97 -17.77 6.31 1.37
C ARG A 97 -17.07 7.65 1.15
N PRO A 98 -15.78 7.82 1.50
CA PRO A 98 -15.07 9.08 1.27
C PRO A 98 -14.79 9.32 -0.22
N TYR A 99 -14.50 10.56 -0.61
CA TYR A 99 -13.91 10.85 -1.92
C TYR A 99 -12.53 10.17 -2.04
N VAL A 100 -12.22 9.62 -3.22
CA VAL A 100 -10.99 8.86 -3.46
C VAL A 100 -10.25 9.43 -4.66
N LEU A 101 -8.98 9.75 -4.48
CA LEU A 101 -8.04 10.01 -5.55
C LEU A 101 -7.01 8.88 -5.58
N TYR A 102 -6.98 8.14 -6.68
CA TYR A 102 -5.89 7.20 -6.94
C TYR A 102 -4.72 7.94 -7.60
N ILE A 103 -3.55 7.82 -7.00
CA ILE A 103 -2.29 8.21 -7.61
C ILE A 103 -1.63 6.92 -8.06
N ASN A 104 -1.60 6.69 -9.37
CA ASN A 104 -1.08 5.45 -9.96
C ASN A 104 0.24 5.74 -10.68
N GLU A 105 1.10 4.75 -10.68
CA GLU A 105 2.30 4.70 -11.50
C GLU A 105 2.00 4.12 -12.88
N ASP A 106 2.93 4.21 -13.84
CA ASP A 106 2.84 3.54 -15.15
C ASP A 106 4.02 2.64 -15.51
N ASN A 107 5.08 2.63 -14.71
CA ASN A 107 6.29 1.86 -14.97
C ASN A 107 6.44 0.70 -13.96
N SER A 108 5.41 -0.13 -13.82
CA SER A 108 5.47 -1.37 -13.04
C SER A 108 4.62 -2.48 -13.65
N PRO A 109 5.11 -3.75 -13.69
CA PRO A 109 4.41 -4.84 -14.41
C PRO A 109 3.01 -5.19 -13.90
N HIS A 110 2.73 -4.99 -12.61
CA HIS A 110 1.48 -5.44 -11.97
C HIS A 110 0.51 -4.30 -11.65
N PHE A 111 1.04 -3.15 -11.24
CA PHE A 111 0.24 -2.06 -10.70
C PHE A 111 0.19 -0.85 -11.64
N GLY A 112 1.19 -0.71 -12.52
CA GLY A 112 1.20 0.22 -13.65
C GLY A 112 0.41 -0.28 -14.86
N ASP A 113 -0.04 -1.55 -14.85
CA ASP A 113 -0.88 -2.09 -15.91
C ASP A 113 -2.22 -1.32 -16.00
N PRO A 114 -2.61 -0.82 -17.19
CA PRO A 114 -3.86 -0.07 -17.36
C PRO A 114 -5.09 -0.84 -16.89
N SER A 115 -5.17 -2.15 -17.16
CA SER A 115 -6.35 -2.95 -16.79
C SER A 115 -6.48 -3.09 -15.26
N ALA A 116 -5.36 -3.21 -14.55
CA ALA A 116 -5.35 -3.26 -13.09
C ALA A 116 -5.81 -1.93 -12.46
N ARG A 117 -5.30 -0.80 -12.98
CA ARG A 117 -5.69 0.55 -12.52
C ARG A 117 -7.17 0.82 -12.77
N ASP A 118 -7.63 0.53 -13.98
CA ASP A 118 -9.02 0.78 -14.37
C ASP A 118 -9.99 -0.10 -13.61
N ARG A 119 -9.63 -1.37 -13.36
CA ARG A 119 -10.44 -2.27 -12.52
C ARG A 119 -10.63 -1.70 -11.13
N LYS A 120 -9.56 -1.24 -10.48
CA LYS A 120 -9.61 -0.63 -9.14
C LYS A 120 -10.55 0.58 -9.13
N VAL A 121 -10.37 1.52 -10.06
CA VAL A 121 -11.20 2.73 -10.17
C VAL A 121 -12.67 2.39 -10.42
N LYS A 122 -12.93 1.40 -11.29
CA LYS A 122 -14.29 0.98 -11.68
C LYS A 122 -15.10 0.40 -10.52
N ILE A 123 -14.46 -0.34 -9.60
CA ILE A 123 -15.16 -1.00 -8.50
C ILE A 123 -15.29 -0.14 -7.25
N THR A 124 -14.53 0.96 -7.14
CA THR A 124 -14.53 1.76 -5.92
C THR A 124 -15.81 2.58 -5.76
N GLY A 125 -16.46 2.40 -4.60
CA GLY A 125 -17.62 3.19 -4.17
C GLY A 125 -18.91 2.97 -4.96
N VAL A 126 -18.97 1.94 -5.81
CA VAL A 126 -20.17 1.63 -6.63
C VAL A 126 -21.14 0.63 -5.97
N GLY A 127 -20.75 0.07 -4.82
CA GLY A 127 -21.57 -0.88 -4.06
C GLY A 127 -22.49 -0.21 -3.04
N VAL A 128 -23.20 -1.04 -2.28
CA VAL A 128 -24.12 -0.58 -1.23
C VAL A 128 -23.37 0.29 -0.21
N GLY A 129 -23.87 1.50 -0.01
CA GLY A 129 -23.28 2.48 0.89
C GLY A 129 -22.01 3.15 0.37
N GLY A 130 -21.64 2.95 -0.89
CA GLY A 130 -20.49 3.61 -1.52
C GLY A 130 -20.76 5.07 -1.91
N ASN A 131 -19.69 5.77 -2.29
CA ASN A 131 -19.68 7.19 -2.65
C ASN A 131 -20.23 7.49 -4.06
N GLY A 132 -20.64 6.47 -4.83
CA GLY A 132 -21.13 6.59 -6.21
C GLY A 132 -20.05 6.57 -7.29
N GLY A 133 -18.80 6.28 -6.92
CA GLY A 133 -17.70 6.02 -7.83
C GLY A 133 -17.37 7.19 -8.77
N THR A 134 -16.89 6.85 -9.97
CA THR A 134 -16.57 7.83 -11.01
C THR A 134 -17.81 8.55 -11.55
N LYS A 135 -18.99 7.91 -11.54
CA LYS A 135 -20.24 8.48 -12.05
C LYS A 135 -20.68 9.73 -11.28
N LEU A 136 -20.45 9.75 -9.97
CA LEU A 136 -20.70 10.94 -9.13
C LEU A 136 -19.46 11.82 -8.93
N ARG A 137 -18.40 11.60 -9.72
CA ARG A 137 -17.10 12.28 -9.58
C ARG A 137 -16.47 12.11 -8.19
N ALA A 138 -16.87 11.08 -7.44
CA ALA A 138 -16.37 10.79 -6.11
C ALA A 138 -15.05 10.00 -6.13
N VAL A 139 -14.74 9.37 -7.26
CA VAL A 139 -13.50 8.64 -7.51
C VAL A 139 -12.82 9.22 -8.75
N GLN A 140 -11.52 9.52 -8.64
CA GLN A 140 -10.67 9.97 -9.73
C GLN A 140 -9.34 9.21 -9.71
N GLN A 141 -8.65 9.23 -10.85
CA GLN A 141 -7.27 8.74 -10.94
C GLN A 141 -6.36 9.72 -11.66
N VAL A 142 -5.12 9.80 -11.20
CA VAL A 142 -4.01 10.45 -11.89
C VAL A 142 -2.91 9.41 -12.11
N ILE A 143 -2.21 9.53 -13.24
CA ILE A 143 -1.12 8.64 -13.61
C ILE A 143 0.15 9.47 -13.64
N ILE A 144 1.13 9.07 -12.83
CA ILE A 144 2.44 9.70 -12.78
C ILE A 144 3.34 8.93 -13.74
N LYS A 145 3.74 9.59 -14.82
CA LYS A 145 4.55 8.98 -15.88
C LYS A 145 5.97 8.71 -15.41
N GLY A 146 6.50 7.55 -15.77
CA GLY A 146 7.85 7.10 -15.42
C GLY A 146 7.98 6.56 -13.99
N ALA A 147 6.96 6.76 -13.15
CA ALA A 147 6.96 6.27 -11.77
C ALA A 147 6.90 4.75 -11.72
N GLY A 148 7.70 4.17 -10.84
CA GLY A 148 7.64 2.76 -10.47
C GLY A 148 6.71 2.47 -9.29
N HIS A 149 6.68 1.20 -8.90
CA HIS A 149 5.76 0.71 -7.86
C HIS A 149 5.91 1.41 -6.51
N THR A 150 7.15 1.76 -6.15
CA THR A 150 7.47 2.46 -4.90
C THR A 150 7.63 3.96 -5.16
N MET A 151 6.63 4.58 -5.80
CA MET A 151 6.65 5.98 -6.22
C MET A 151 7.18 6.98 -5.16
N PRO A 152 6.82 6.92 -3.86
CA PRO A 152 7.37 7.84 -2.86
C PRO A 152 8.90 7.73 -2.64
N PHE A 153 9.51 6.65 -3.12
CA PHE A 153 10.94 6.40 -3.04
C PHE A 153 11.65 6.47 -4.39
N ASP A 154 10.89 6.63 -5.47
CA ASP A 154 11.40 6.67 -6.83
C ASP A 154 12.11 7.99 -7.10
N ASN A 155 13.28 7.92 -7.72
CA ASN A 155 14.06 9.10 -8.11
C ASN A 155 13.73 9.55 -9.54
N ASN A 156 12.92 8.79 -10.28
CA ASN A 156 12.51 9.10 -11.66
C ASN A 156 11.29 10.02 -11.72
N VAL A 157 10.78 10.47 -10.57
CA VAL A 157 9.60 11.31 -10.44
C VAL A 157 10.06 12.66 -9.89
N GLU A 158 9.91 13.72 -10.69
CA GLU A 158 10.19 15.11 -10.29
C GLU A 158 9.02 15.74 -9.52
#